data_AF-A0A251XK93-F1
#
_entry.id   AF-A0A251XK93-F1
#
_cell.length_a   1.000
_cell.length_b   1.000
_cell.length_c   1.000
_cell.angle_alpha   90.00
_cell.angle_beta   90.00
_cell.angle_gamma   90.00
#
_symmetry.space_group_name_H-M   'P 1'
#
loop_
_entity.id
_entity.type
_entity.pdbx_description
1 polymer ?
#
loop_
_entity_poly.entity_id
_entity_poly.type
_entity_poly.pdbx_seq_one_letter_code
_entity_poly.pdbx_strand_id
1 'polypeptide(L)'
;MLEGVEVPDAHGEVQVRVDPTIISTDVESIRLGKDLGAARALELLADGGPLPLRWRTVGDSRTDYAMARWLHENGHEVAHVDVRPADGIPATPYPVLTAGDLIHDEAGAALLAQWVRIVRGEADDDSAFLAPGRIAS
;
A
#
# COMPACT_ATOMS: atom_id res chain seq x y z
N MET A 1 -13.41 21.70 7.65
CA MET A 1 -12.14 21.12 8.12
C MET A 1 -11.04 22.01 7.57
N LEU A 2 -10.07 22.40 8.41
CA LEU A 2 -8.87 23.09 7.94
C LEU A 2 -7.98 21.98 7.38
N GLU A 3 -7.92 21.82 6.05
CA GLU A 3 -6.98 20.88 5.44
C GLU A 3 -5.54 21.39 5.61
N GLY A 4 -4.62 20.45 5.85
CA GLY A 4 -3.19 20.60 6.17
C GLY A 4 -2.57 21.97 5.91
N VAL A 5 -2.18 22.65 6.98
CA VAL A 5 -1.44 23.91 6.90
C VAL A 5 0.02 23.60 6.65
N GLU A 6 0.52 24.04 5.50
CA GLU A 6 1.95 24.03 5.17
C GLU A 6 2.58 25.33 5.66
N VAL A 7 3.60 25.21 6.52
CA VAL A 7 4.34 26.37 7.04
C VAL A 7 5.76 26.32 6.46
N PRO A 8 6.07 27.17 5.46
CA PRO A 8 7.40 27.22 4.88
C PRO A 8 8.42 27.81 5.86
N ASP A 9 9.66 27.33 5.79
CA ASP A 9 10.78 27.88 6.54
C ASP A 9 11.30 29.21 5.95
N ALA A 10 12.40 29.74 6.49
CA ALA A 10 13.02 30.98 6.02
C ALA A 10 13.50 30.93 4.56
N HIS A 11 13.60 29.74 3.96
CA HIS A 11 13.98 29.50 2.57
C HIS A 11 12.78 29.20 1.67
N GLY A 12 11.56 29.17 2.22
CA GLY A 12 10.35 28.83 1.47
C GLY A 12 10.05 27.33 1.43
N GLU A 13 10.85 26.50 2.12
CA GLU A 13 10.71 25.04 2.08
C GLU A 13 9.76 24.55 3.16
N VAL A 14 8.79 23.71 2.77
CA VAL A 14 7.86 23.08 3.72
C VAL A 14 8.49 21.77 4.19
N GLN A 15 8.86 21.71 5.47
CA GLN A 15 9.49 20.50 6.03
C GLN A 15 8.50 19.59 6.75
N VAL A 16 7.41 20.18 7.23
CA VAL A 16 6.36 19.51 8.00
C VAL A 16 4.98 19.94 7.52
N ARG A 17 4.03 19.02 7.57
CA ARG A 17 2.60 19.28 7.43
C ARG A 17 1.96 19.30 8.81
N VAL A 18 1.10 20.28 9.05
CA VAL A 18 0.34 20.40 10.29
C VAL A 18 -1.12 20.12 9.99
N ASP A 19 -1.68 19.05 10.56
CA ASP A 19 -3.09 18.65 10.40
C ASP A 19 -3.83 18.73 11.74
N PRO A 20 -4.57 19.83 12.00
CA PRO A 20 -5.30 20.02 13.25
C PRO A 20 -6.67 19.34 13.22
N THR A 21 -6.97 18.54 14.23
CA THR A 21 -8.31 17.99 14.51
C THR A 21 -8.95 18.70 15.71
N ILE A 22 -10.18 18.31 16.07
CA ILE A 22 -10.89 18.87 17.24
C ILE A 22 -10.14 18.58 18.56
N ILE A 23 -9.41 17.47 18.63
CA ILE A 23 -8.80 16.97 19.88
C ILE A 23 -7.27 16.78 19.79
N SER A 24 -6.68 16.91 18.61
CA SER A 24 -5.25 16.69 18.37
C SER A 24 -4.71 17.62 17.29
N THR A 25 -3.39 17.68 17.16
CA THR A 25 -2.70 18.29 16.02
C THR A 25 -1.56 17.39 15.63
N ASP A 26 -1.61 16.88 14.41
CA ASP A 26 -0.56 16.02 13.87
C ASP A 26 0.47 16.89 13.17
N VAL A 27 1.74 16.77 13.58
CA VAL A 27 2.88 17.46 12.95
C VAL A 27 3.77 16.39 12.34
N GLU A 28 3.71 16.28 11.02
CA GLU A 28 4.34 15.19 10.28
C GLU A 28 5.41 15.74 9.35
N SER A 29 6.57 15.10 9.26
CA SER A 29 7.53 15.44 8.20
C SER A 29 6.95 15.09 6.84
N ILE A 30 7.07 15.99 5.86
CA ILE A 30 6.63 15.73 4.48
C ILE A 30 7.39 14.58 3.80
N ARG A 31 8.51 14.14 4.40
CA ARG A 31 9.30 13.01 3.92
C ARG A 31 8.80 11.67 4.43
N LEU A 32 7.91 11.68 5.44
CA LEU A 32 7.35 10.46 6.00
C LEU A 32 6.16 10.01 5.15
N GLY A 33 6.24 8.79 4.66
CA GLY A 33 5.25 8.22 3.78
C GLY A 33 5.34 6.70 3.71
N LYS A 34 4.30 6.09 3.15
CA LYS A 34 4.21 4.63 2.99
C LYS A 34 5.24 4.10 1.98
N ASP A 35 5.62 4.91 1.01
CA ASP A 35 6.75 4.69 0.10
C ASP A 35 8.10 4.61 0.83
N LEU A 36 8.41 5.55 1.73
CA LEU A 36 9.61 5.49 2.56
C LEU A 36 9.58 4.25 3.46
N GLY A 37 8.41 3.90 4.01
CA GLY A 37 8.22 2.67 4.77
C GLY A 37 8.57 1.42 3.94
N ALA A 38 8.12 1.36 2.69
CA ALA A 38 8.45 0.26 1.78
C ALA A 38 9.97 0.17 1.52
N ALA A 39 10.63 1.31 1.27
CA ALA A 39 12.08 1.36 1.09
C ALA A 39 12.84 0.81 2.31
N ARG A 40 12.49 1.28 3.51
CA ARG A 40 13.13 0.82 4.76
C ARG A 40 12.86 -0.64 5.07
N ALA A 41 11.67 -1.15 4.74
CA ALA A 41 11.36 -2.57 4.91
C ALA A 41 12.26 -3.45 4.03
N LEU A 42 12.55 -3.02 2.80
CA LEU A 42 13.45 -3.75 1.91
C LEU A 42 14.89 -3.72 2.41
N GLU A 43 15.38 -2.57 2.85
CA GLU A 43 16.72 -2.46 3.46
C GLU A 43 16.86 -3.43 4.65
N LEU A 44 15.88 -3.46 5.54
CA LEU A 44 15.86 -4.35 6.70
C LEU A 44 15.85 -5.84 6.30
N LEU A 45 15.09 -6.20 5.27
CA LEU A 45 15.00 -7.59 4.81
C LEU A 45 16.26 -8.03 4.06
N ALA A 46 16.89 -7.13 3.30
CA ALA A 46 18.11 -7.41 2.55
C ALA A 46 19.28 -7.79 3.48
N ASP A 47 19.32 -7.22 4.68
CA ASP A 47 20.30 -7.58 5.71
C ASP A 47 20.09 -9.00 6.26
N GLY A 48 18.89 -9.55 6.12
CA GLY A 48 18.49 -10.85 6.67
C GLY A 48 18.60 -12.04 5.69
N GLY A 49 18.84 -11.80 4.40
CA GLY A 49 18.95 -12.85 3.38
C GLY A 49 18.38 -12.48 2.01
N PRO A 50 18.14 -13.48 1.13
CA PRO A 50 17.54 -13.24 -0.18
C PRO A 50 16.16 -12.58 -0.06
N LEU A 51 15.94 -11.54 -0.86
CA LEU A 51 14.64 -10.86 -0.90
C LEU A 51 13.55 -11.73 -1.53
N PRO A 52 12.28 -11.54 -1.13
CA PRO A 52 11.13 -12.16 -1.80
C PRO A 52 11.09 -11.84 -3.30
N LEU A 53 10.66 -12.82 -4.10
CA LEU A 53 10.45 -12.65 -5.54
C LEU A 53 9.19 -11.83 -5.85
N ARG A 54 8.18 -11.89 -4.97
CA ARG A 54 6.88 -11.25 -5.14
C ARG A 54 6.49 -10.52 -3.88
N TRP A 55 5.90 -9.35 -4.06
CA TRP A 55 5.44 -8.49 -2.97
C TRP A 55 3.93 -8.33 -3.02
N ARG A 56 3.35 -8.28 -1.82
CA ARG A 56 1.94 -7.95 -1.60
C ARG A 56 1.89 -6.87 -0.54
N THR A 57 1.36 -5.71 -0.92
CA THR A 57 1.09 -4.61 0.02
C THR A 57 -0.40 -4.61 0.31
N VAL A 58 -0.82 -4.17 1.49
CA VAL A 58 -2.23 -4.17 1.90
C VAL A 58 -2.56 -2.81 2.49
N GLY A 59 -3.71 -2.24 2.12
CA GLY A 59 -4.14 -0.93 2.60
C GLY A 59 -5.62 -0.67 2.43
N ASP A 60 -6.16 0.20 3.29
CA ASP A 60 -7.56 0.63 3.31
C ASP A 60 -7.73 2.08 2.84
N SER A 61 -6.63 2.78 2.59
CA SER A 61 -6.61 4.18 2.19
C SER A 61 -5.88 4.39 0.86
N ARG A 62 -6.10 5.55 0.24
CA ARG A 62 -5.41 5.90 -1.02
C ARG A 62 -3.91 6.13 -0.83
N THR A 63 -3.48 6.52 0.36
CA THR A 63 -2.04 6.76 0.64
C THR A 63 -1.27 5.45 0.73
N ASP A 64 -1.92 4.33 1.04
CA ASP A 64 -1.26 3.01 1.12
C ASP A 64 -0.76 2.50 -0.24
N TYR A 65 -1.36 2.95 -1.35
CA TYR A 65 -0.89 2.65 -2.70
C TYR A 65 0.54 3.15 -2.94
N ALA A 66 1.03 4.10 -2.15
CA ALA A 66 2.41 4.57 -2.27
C ALA A 66 3.43 3.45 -2.00
N MET A 67 3.09 2.44 -1.19
CA MET A 67 3.96 1.26 -1.01
C MET A 67 4.14 0.48 -2.32
N ALA A 68 3.02 0.13 -2.96
CA ALA A 68 3.03 -0.64 -4.20
C ALA A 68 3.62 0.16 -5.35
N ARG A 69 3.34 1.47 -5.41
CA ARG A 69 3.96 2.37 -6.39
C ARG A 69 5.47 2.35 -6.25
N TRP A 70 5.98 2.58 -5.05
CA TRP A 70 7.42 2.62 -4.80
C TRP A 70 8.09 1.29 -5.18
N LEU A 71 7.49 0.15 -4.77
CA LEU A 71 8.01 -1.18 -5.12
C LEU A 71 8.06 -1.39 -6.64
N HIS A 72 6.99 -1.05 -7.35
CA HIS A 72 6.90 -1.20 -8.80
C HIS A 72 7.91 -0.31 -9.52
N GLU A 73 8.02 0.96 -9.15
CA GLU A 73 8.97 1.92 -9.74
C GLU A 73 10.43 1.51 -9.51
N ASN A 74 10.70 0.75 -8.45
CA ASN A 74 12.02 0.18 -8.15
C ASN A 74 12.21 -1.25 -8.70
N GLY A 75 11.32 -1.71 -9.60
CA GLY A 75 11.50 -2.95 -10.36
C GLY A 75 11.06 -4.22 -9.63
N HIS A 76 10.34 -4.10 -8.52
CA HIS A 76 9.81 -5.26 -7.80
C HIS A 76 8.47 -5.72 -8.36
N GLU A 77 8.27 -7.05 -8.48
CA GLU A 77 6.97 -7.63 -8.78
C GLU A 77 6.03 -7.43 -7.58
N VAL A 78 4.97 -6.65 -7.76
CA VAL A 78 4.08 -6.25 -6.66
C VAL A 78 2.61 -6.25 -7.09
N ALA A 79 1.73 -6.61 -6.15
CA ALA A 79 0.31 -6.29 -6.22
C ALA A 79 -0.13 -5.57 -4.94
N HIS A 80 -1.12 -4.69 -5.06
CA HIS A 80 -1.73 -4.01 -3.93
C HIS A 80 -3.08 -4.64 -3.58
N VAL A 81 -3.29 -5.00 -2.32
CA VAL A 81 -4.56 -5.49 -1.79
C VAL A 81 -5.32 -4.29 -1.23
N ASP A 82 -6.38 -3.90 -1.92
CA ASP A 82 -7.28 -2.83 -1.48
C ASP A 82 -8.41 -3.46 -0.67
N VAL A 83 -8.36 -3.28 0.66
CA VAL A 83 -9.39 -3.78 1.58
C VAL A 83 -10.54 -2.80 1.76
N ARG A 84 -10.58 -1.71 0.97
CA ARG A 84 -11.70 -0.76 0.94
C ARG A 84 -11.92 -0.20 -0.48
N PRO A 85 -12.28 -1.06 -1.45
CA PRO A 85 -12.33 -0.66 -2.86
C PRO A 85 -13.49 0.27 -3.21
N ALA A 86 -14.51 0.38 -2.35
CA ALA A 86 -15.68 1.24 -2.56
C ALA A 86 -15.33 2.74 -2.68
N ASP A 87 -14.18 3.15 -2.13
CA ASP A 87 -13.67 4.52 -2.27
C ASP A 87 -13.05 4.80 -3.65
N GLY A 88 -13.05 3.81 -4.55
CA GLY A 88 -12.55 3.89 -5.92
C GLY A 88 -11.09 3.45 -6.04
N ILE A 89 -10.83 2.56 -7.02
CA ILE A 89 -9.52 1.96 -7.26
C ILE A 89 -8.72 2.84 -8.25
N PRO A 90 -7.57 3.44 -7.85
CA PRO A 90 -6.74 4.24 -8.73
C PRO A 90 -6.23 3.47 -9.94
N ALA A 91 -6.04 4.14 -11.07
CA ALA A 91 -5.36 3.56 -12.22
C ALA A 91 -3.87 3.31 -11.88
N THR A 92 -3.48 2.04 -11.74
CA THR A 92 -2.10 1.61 -11.48
C THR A 92 -1.51 0.79 -12.63
N PRO A 93 -0.18 0.81 -12.82
CA PRO A 93 0.53 -0.04 -13.76
C PRO A 93 0.79 -1.47 -13.22
N TYR A 94 0.49 -1.72 -11.94
CA TYR A 94 0.59 -3.00 -11.27
C TYR A 94 -0.80 -3.53 -10.86
N PRO A 95 -0.96 -4.85 -10.62
CA PRO A 95 -2.23 -5.43 -10.20
C PRO A 95 -2.75 -4.89 -8.87
N VAL A 96 -4.08 -4.73 -8.81
CA VAL A 96 -4.81 -4.49 -7.55
C VAL A 96 -5.69 -5.70 -7.27
N LEU A 97 -5.67 -6.19 -6.04
CA LEU A 97 -6.44 -7.32 -5.56
C LEU A 97 -7.54 -6.81 -4.61
N THR A 98 -8.74 -7.38 -4.73
CA THR A 98 -9.93 -7.04 -3.94
C THR A 98 -10.72 -8.30 -3.61
N ALA A 99 -11.35 -8.35 -2.44
CA ALA A 99 -12.12 -9.50 -1.98
C ALA A 99 -13.63 -9.35 -2.23
N GLY A 100 -14.01 -8.90 -3.43
CA GLY A 100 -15.41 -8.64 -3.79
C GLY A 100 -16.05 -7.62 -2.86
N ASP A 101 -17.12 -8.01 -2.19
CA ASP A 101 -17.88 -7.16 -1.25
C ASP A 101 -17.28 -7.14 0.18
N LEU A 102 -16.26 -7.95 0.45
CA LEU A 102 -15.57 -7.94 1.76
C LEU A 102 -14.67 -6.72 1.88
N ILE A 103 -14.53 -6.21 3.11
CA ILE A 103 -13.67 -5.06 3.45
C ILE A 103 -12.82 -5.35 4.69
N HIS A 104 -11.86 -4.47 4.98
CA HIS A 104 -11.02 -4.49 6.17
C HIS A 104 -10.46 -5.88 6.51
N ASP A 105 -10.76 -6.38 7.71
CA ASP A 105 -10.22 -7.62 8.25
C ASP A 105 -10.74 -8.84 7.47
N GLU A 106 -12.01 -8.86 7.06
CA GLU A 106 -12.59 -9.95 6.29
C GLU A 106 -11.96 -10.06 4.90
N ALA A 107 -11.69 -8.92 4.25
CA ALA A 107 -10.98 -8.89 2.97
C ALA A 107 -9.53 -9.38 3.11
N GLY A 108 -8.83 -8.91 4.14
CA GLY A 108 -7.47 -9.35 4.45
C GLY A 108 -7.40 -10.85 4.76
N ALA A 109 -8.35 -11.37 5.53
CA ALA A 109 -8.43 -12.79 5.86
C ALA A 109 -8.68 -13.66 4.62
N ALA A 110 -9.51 -13.23 3.69
CA ALA A 110 -9.77 -13.97 2.44
C ALA A 110 -8.50 -14.11 1.58
N LEU A 111 -7.72 -13.03 1.44
CA LEU A 111 -6.45 -13.05 0.72
C LEU A 111 -5.41 -13.92 1.43
N LEU A 112 -5.29 -13.79 2.75
CA LEU A 112 -4.35 -14.61 3.51
C LEU A 112 -4.67 -16.11 3.40
N ALA A 113 -5.96 -16.48 3.44
CA ALA A 113 -6.40 -17.85 3.23
C ALA A 113 -6.02 -18.36 1.82
N GLN A 114 -6.16 -17.52 0.79
CA GLN A 114 -5.72 -17.87 -0.57
C GLN A 114 -4.20 -18.08 -0.64
N TRP A 115 -3.41 -17.21 -0.03
CA TRP A 115 -1.95 -17.36 -0.04
C TRP A 115 -1.49 -18.61 0.72
N VAL A 116 -2.18 -18.99 1.81
CA VAL A 116 -1.94 -20.28 2.48
C VAL A 116 -2.18 -21.45 1.53
N ARG A 117 -3.24 -21.39 0.70
CA ARG A 117 -3.49 -22.42 -0.33
C ARG A 117 -2.39 -22.47 -1.37
N ILE A 118 -1.89 -21.32 -1.84
CA ILE A 118 -0.79 -21.25 -2.81
C ILE A 118 0.47 -21.90 -2.23
N VAL A 119 0.84 -21.55 -1.00
CA VAL A 119 2.01 -22.12 -0.32
C VAL A 119 1.88 -23.64 -0.13
N ARG A 120 0.65 -24.15 0.01
CA ARG A 120 0.36 -25.59 0.09
C ARG A 120 0.27 -26.29 -1.26
N GLY A 121 0.33 -25.57 -2.38
CA GLY A 121 0.15 -26.12 -3.73
C GLY A 121 -1.30 -26.46 -4.06
N GLU A 122 -2.26 -25.87 -3.36
CA GLU A 122 -3.72 -26.05 -3.56
C GLU A 122 -4.33 -24.97 -4.47
N ALA A 123 -3.52 -23.98 -4.87
CA ALA A 123 -3.86 -22.92 -5.81
C ALA A 123 -2.59 -22.45 -6.52
N ASP A 124 -2.73 -21.99 -7.78
CA ASP A 124 -1.58 -21.55 -8.58
C ASP A 124 -1.18 -20.10 -8.26
N ASP A 125 -2.16 -19.21 -8.07
CA ASP A 125 -1.95 -17.79 -7.81
C ASP A 125 -3.13 -17.12 -7.07
N ASP A 126 -3.08 -15.79 -6.93
CA ASP A 126 -4.12 -14.95 -6.36
C ASP A 126 -4.92 -14.17 -7.43
N SER A 127 -4.88 -14.62 -8.69
CA SER A 127 -5.58 -13.95 -9.82
C SER A 127 -7.10 -13.91 -9.65
N ALA A 128 -7.66 -14.85 -8.90
CA ALA A 128 -9.08 -14.86 -8.53
C ALA A 128 -9.54 -13.60 -7.77
N PHE A 129 -8.60 -12.84 -7.21
CA PHE A 129 -8.86 -11.61 -6.48
C PHE A 129 -8.55 -10.35 -7.30
N LEU A 130 -8.19 -10.46 -8.59
CA LEU A 130 -7.94 -9.27 -9.41
C LEU A 130 -9.15 -8.34 -9.43
N ALA A 131 -8.91 -7.05 -9.20
CA ALA A 131 -9.95 -6.05 -9.26
C ALA A 131 -10.62 -6.02 -10.64
N PRO A 132 -11.94 -5.74 -10.72
CA PRO A 132 -12.66 -5.73 -11.98
C PRO A 132 -12.00 -4.88 -13.05
N GLY A 133 -11.91 -5.41 -14.28
CA GLY A 133 -11.31 -4.72 -15.43
C GLY A 133 -9.77 -4.64 -15.42
N ARG A 134 -9.10 -5.39 -14.52
CA ARG A 134 -7.63 -5.51 -14.48
C ARG A 134 -7.18 -6.84 -15.08
N ILE A 135 -5.95 -6.86 -15.60
CA ILE A 135 -5.31 -8.06 -16.18
C ILE A 135 -4.15 -8.46 -15.26
N ALA A 136 -3.93 -9.76 -15.08
CA ALA A 136 -2.71 -10.27 -14.45
C ALA A 136 -1.48 -9.79 -15.27
N SER A 137 -0.42 -9.36 -14.58
CA SER A 137 0.88 -9.07 -15.20
C SER A 137 1.67 -10.35 -15.44
#